data_AF-A0A4Q4BRV9-F1
#
_entry.id   AF-A0A4Q4BRV9-F1
#
_cell.length_a   1.000
_cell.length_b   1.000
_cell.length_c   1.000
_cell.angle_alpha   90.00
_cell.angle_beta   90.00
_cell.angle_gamma   90.00
#
_symmetry.space_group_name_H-M   'P 1'
#
loop_
_entity.id
_entity.type
_entity.pdbx_description
1 polymer ?
#
loop_
_entity_poly.entity_id
_entity_poly.type
_entity_poly.pdbx_seq_one_letter_code
_entity_poly.pdbx_strand_id
1 'polypeptide(L)' 'INVMGLANDGVGYAMDDNNKALVTPEMQAAVDAAAEKIKSGEIVVHDYMSDNTCPAATF' A
#
# COMPACT_ATOMS: atom_id res chain seq x y z
N ILE A 1 14.63 13.36 10.40
CA ILE A 1 13.81 12.88 9.27
C ILE A 1 12.59 12.21 9.89
N ASN A 2 11.39 12.60 9.46
CA ASN A 2 10.15 11.94 9.87
C ASN A 2 9.67 11.08 8.68
N VAL A 3 9.47 9.78 8.91
CA VAL A 3 8.98 8.86 7.89
C VAL A 3 7.48 8.67 8.08
N MET A 4 6.71 8.93 7.01
CA MET A 4 5.26 8.78 6.99
C MET A 4 4.92 7.52 6.20
N GLY A 5 4.19 6.60 6.81
CA GLY A 5 3.87 5.29 6.26
C GLY A 5 2.47 4.82 6.70
N LEU A 6 2.09 3.60 6.32
CA LEU A 6 0.78 3.05 6.69
C LEU A 6 0.64 2.86 8.21
N ALA A 7 1.73 2.62 8.94
CA ALA A 7 1.70 2.35 10.38
C ALA A 7 1.40 3.57 11.26
N ASN A 8 1.63 4.78 10.73
CA ASN A 8 1.36 6.04 11.42
C ASN A 8 0.32 6.90 10.69
N ASP A 9 -0.49 6.26 9.85
CA ASP A 9 -1.54 6.90 9.03
C ASP A 9 -1.02 8.09 8.21
N GLY A 10 0.28 8.09 7.88
CA GLY A 10 0.93 9.14 7.11
C GLY A 10 0.68 9.03 5.61
N VAL A 11 0.29 7.84 5.15
CA VAL A 11 -0.21 7.55 3.81
C VAL A 11 -1.37 6.56 3.89
N GLY A 12 -2.24 6.56 2.89
CA GLY A 12 -3.38 5.65 2.79
C GLY A 12 -4.05 5.75 1.41
N TYR A 13 -5.01 4.86 1.11
CA TYR A 13 -5.81 4.95 -0.10
C TYR A 13 -7.00 5.90 0.11
N ALA A 14 -7.37 6.65 -0.93
CA ALA A 14 -8.50 7.57 -0.87
C ALA A 14 -9.79 6.87 -1.31
N MET A 15 -10.78 6.78 -0.42
CA MET A 15 -12.10 6.20 -0.70
C MET A 15 -13.20 7.25 -0.60
N ASP A 16 -13.37 8.03 -1.66
CA ASP A 16 -14.42 9.03 -1.81
C ASP A 16 -15.60 8.51 -2.62
N ASP A 17 -16.64 9.33 -2.79
CA ASP A 17 -17.85 8.93 -3.53
C ASP A 17 -17.58 8.67 -5.02
N ASN A 18 -16.53 9.24 -5.59
CA ASN A 18 -16.13 9.00 -6.98
C ASN A 18 -15.48 7.62 -7.16
N ASN A 19 -14.78 7.15 -6.14
CA ASN A 19 -14.04 5.88 -6.18
C ASN A 19 -14.86 4.69 -5.67
N LYS A 20 -15.82 4.90 -4.76
CA LYS A 20 -16.62 3.82 -4.13
C LYS A 20 -17.24 2.85 -5.12
N ALA A 21 -17.77 3.33 -6.25
CA ALA A 21 -18.42 2.47 -7.24
C ALA A 21 -17.43 1.59 -8.04
N LEU A 22 -16.15 1.96 -8.05
CA LEU A 22 -15.09 1.26 -8.79
C LEU A 22 -14.42 0.17 -7.95
N VAL A 23 -14.53 0.26 -6.62
CA VAL A 23 -13.84 -0.64 -5.69
C VAL A 23 -14.83 -1.67 -5.16
N THR A 24 -14.64 -2.93 -5.56
CA THR A 24 -15.45 -4.03 -5.06
C THR A 24 -15.10 -4.36 -3.60
N PRO A 25 -15.99 -5.02 -2.84
CA PRO A 25 -15.68 -5.48 -1.49
C PRO A 25 -14.44 -6.38 -1.41
N GLU A 26 -14.20 -7.20 -2.44
CA GLU A 26 -13.03 -8.05 -2.54
C GLU A 26 -11.73 -7.25 -2.70
N MET A 27 -11.74 -6.22 -3.57
CA MET A 27 -10.59 -5.33 -3.74
C MET A 27 -10.26 -4.59 -2.44
N GLN A 28 -11.27 -4.10 -1.74
CA GLN A 28 -11.08 -3.43 -0.44
C GLN A 28 -10.46 -4.38 0.59
N ALA A 29 -11.00 -5.59 0.73
CA ALA A 29 -10.49 -6.59 1.67
C ALA A 29 -9.03 -6.99 1.36
N ALA A 30 -8.66 -7.11 0.09
CA ALA A 30 -7.29 -7.42 -0.32
C ALA A 30 -6.31 -6.29 0.05
N VAL A 31 -6.69 -5.03 -0.17
CA VAL A 31 -5.88 -3.86 0.19
C VAL A 31 -5.75 -3.71 1.70
N ASP A 32 -6.82 -3.94 2.46
CA ASP A 32 -6.81 -3.85 3.92
C ASP A 32 -5.88 -4.92 4.53
N ALA A 33 -5.97 -6.16 4.03
CA ALA A 33 -5.08 -7.24 4.47
C ALA A 33 -3.61 -6.94 4.13
N ALA A 34 -3.32 -6.39 2.95
CA ALA A 34 -1.97 -5.98 2.58
C ALA A 34 -1.46 -4.84 3.48
N ALA A 35 -2.32 -3.85 3.78
CA ALA A 35 -1.97 -2.74 4.64
C ALA A 35 -1.59 -3.22 6.05
N GLU A 36 -2.37 -4.10 6.67
CA GLU A 36 -2.06 -4.66 8.00
C GLU A 36 -0.75 -5.46 8.01
N LYS A 37 -0.47 -6.22 6.96
CA LYS A 37 0.81 -6.93 6.80
C LYS A 37 2.00 -5.99 6.63
N ILE A 38 1.82 -4.86 5.93
CA ILE A 38 2.86 -3.84 5.81
C ILE A 38 3.08 -3.14 7.16
N LYS A 39 2.00 -2.80 7.88
CA LYS A 39 2.07 -2.16 9.20
C LYS A 39 2.76 -3.05 10.24
N SER A 40 2.49 -4.35 10.22
CA SER A 40 3.14 -5.33 11.11
C SER A 40 4.57 -5.68 10.73
N GLY A 41 5.00 -5.32 9.51
CA GLY A 41 6.32 -5.65 8.97
C GLY A 41 6.43 -7.06 8.39
N GLU A 42 5.33 -7.83 8.31
CA GLU A 42 5.29 -9.11 7.59
C GLU A 42 5.59 -8.91 6.09
N ILE A 43 5.05 -7.85 5.50
CA ILE A 43 5.37 -7.41 4.15
C ILE A 43 6.28 -6.18 4.23
N VAL A 44 7.46 -6.25 3.62
CA VAL A 44 8.37 -5.12 3.49
C VAL A 44 8.29 -4.61 2.05
N VAL A 45 7.84 -3.37 1.89
CA VAL A 45 7.81 -2.70 0.58
C VAL A 45 9.23 -2.35 0.17
N HIS A 46 9.63 -2.79 -1.03
CA HIS A 46 10.94 -2.47 -1.59
C HIS A 46 11.09 -0.96 -1.81
N ASP A 47 12.20 -0.40 -1.31
CA ASP A 47 12.56 0.99 -1.60
C ASP A 47 13.25 1.06 -2.96
N TYR A 48 12.49 1.45 -3.99
CA TYR A 48 13.01 1.62 -5.34
C TYR A 48 14.24 2.56 -5.39
N MET A 49 14.33 3.54 -4.50
CA MET A 49 15.45 4.51 -4.51
C MET A 49 16.75 3.90 -3.99
N SER A 50 16.70 2.72 -3.36
CA SER A 50 17.89 2.03 -2.85
C SER A 50 18.74 1.40 -3.96
N ASP A 51 18.11 0.92 -5.03
CA ASP A 51 18.79 0.19 -6.10
C ASP A 51 18.27 0.49 -7.53
N ASN A 52 17.26 1.34 -7.67
CA ASN A 52 16.56 1.64 -8.93
C ASN A 52 15.96 0.42 -9.63
N THR A 53 15.53 -0.59 -8.86
CA THR A 53 14.89 -1.80 -9.40
C THR A 53 13.51 -2.02 -8.80
N CYS A 54 12.64 -2.70 -9.55
CA CYS A 54 11.34 -3.16 -9.08
C CYS A 54 11.29 -4.68 -9.19
N PRO A 55 11.30 -5.44 -8.07
CA PRO A 55 11.29 -6.90 -8.09
C PRO A 55 10.05 -7.50 -8.78
N ALA A 56 8.95 -6.74 -8.84
CA ALA A 56 7.70 -7.17 -9.46
C ALA A 56 7.59 -6.78 -10.95
N ALA A 57 8.52 -5.99 -11.49
CA ALA A 57 8.45 -5.56 -12.87
C ALA A 57 8.93 -6.67 -13.83
N THR A 58 8.09 -7.03 -14.79
CA THR A 58 8.43 -7.85 -15.95
C THR A 58 8.18 -7.03 -17.21
N PHE A 59 9.22 -6.79 -18.01
CA PHE A 59 9.16 -6.06 -19.27
C PHE A 59 9.25 -7.01 -20.47
#